data_AF-A0A7C4NDK8-F1
#
_entry.id   AF-A0A7C4NDK8-F1
#
_cell.length_a   1.000
_cell.length_b   1.000
_cell.length_c   1.000
_cell.angle_alpha   90.00
_cell.angle_beta   90.00
_cell.angle_gamma   90.00
#
_symmetry.space_group_name_H-M   'P 1'
#
loop_
_entity.id
_entity.type
_entity.pdbx_description
1 polymer ?
#
loop_
_entity_poly.entity_id
_entity_poly.type
_entity_poly.pdbx_seq_one_letter_code
_entity_poly.pdbx_strand_id
1 'polypeptide(L)'
;MKIGVLGTGVVGRTIGAKLIELGHEVMMGARTASNEKAAAWAAQHFRYLPVWRDDASLYAYMARRQPASARAQMALGWLRR
;
A
#
# COMPACT_ATOMS: atom_id res chain seq x y z
N MET A 1 1.86 11.38 8.80
CA MET A 1 0.84 10.68 9.63
C MET A 1 0.29 9.50 8.85
N LYS A 2 -0.21 8.48 9.57
CA LYS A 2 -0.84 7.28 9.02
C LYS A 2 -2.36 7.44 9.03
N ILE A 3 -2.99 7.49 7.86
CA ILE A 3 -4.42 7.79 7.73
C ILE A 3 -5.16 6.67 6.98
N GLY A 4 -6.18 6.09 7.63
CA GLY A 4 -7.09 5.13 7.01
C GLY A 4 -8.34 5.82 6.44
N VAL A 5 -8.54 5.75 5.13
CA VAL A 5 -9.74 6.27 4.45
C VAL A 5 -10.70 5.12 4.19
N LEU A 6 -11.79 5.05 4.94
CA LEU A 6 -12.78 3.99 4.83
C LEU A 6 -13.85 4.35 3.79
N GLY A 7 -13.74 3.74 2.61
CA GLY A 7 -14.71 3.91 1.52
C GLY A 7 -14.04 4.12 0.16
N THR A 8 -14.45 3.33 -0.83
CA THR A 8 -13.88 3.33 -2.20
C THR A 8 -14.66 4.19 -3.19
N GLY A 9 -15.58 5.02 -2.69
CA GLY A 9 -16.35 5.97 -3.49
C GLY A 9 -15.51 7.13 -4.03
N VAL A 10 -16.14 8.06 -4.75
CA VAL A 10 -15.48 9.27 -5.29
C VAL A 10 -14.87 10.11 -4.17
N VAL A 11 -15.61 10.30 -3.07
CA VAL A 11 -15.17 11.10 -1.92
C VAL A 11 -13.91 10.52 -1.27
N GLY A 12 -13.92 9.23 -0.93
CA GLY A 12 -12.77 8.57 -0.30
C GLY A 12 -11.52 8.62 -1.17
N ARG A 13 -11.66 8.37 -2.48
CA ARG A 13 -10.54 8.46 -3.43
C ARG A 13 -9.97 9.87 -3.55
N THR A 14 -10.83 10.88 -3.55
CA THR A 14 -10.41 12.29 -3.67
C THR A 14 -9.66 12.75 -2.43
N ILE A 15 -10.21 12.47 -1.25
CA ILE A 15 -9.57 12.79 0.03
C ILE A 15 -8.24 12.04 0.14
N GLY A 16 -8.22 10.74 -0.17
CA GLY A 16 -7.01 9.94 -0.13
C GLY A 16 -5.92 10.49 -1.05
N ALA A 17 -6.27 10.91 -2.27
CA ALA A 17 -5.31 11.48 -3.21
C ALA A 17 -4.70 12.76 -2.66
N LYS A 18 -5.53 13.66 -2.11
CA LYS A 18 -5.04 14.91 -1.55
C LYS A 18 -4.13 14.70 -0.33
N LEU A 19 -4.46 13.74 0.52
CA LEU A 19 -3.64 13.41 1.69
C LEU A 19 -2.26 12.85 1.29
N ILE A 20 -2.19 12.09 0.18
CA ILE A 20 -0.91 11.62 -0.38
C ILE A 20 -0.09 12.80 -0.90
N GLU A 21 -0.70 13.75 -1.62
CA GLU A 21 -0.02 14.97 -2.10
C GLU A 21 0.58 15.78 -0.93
N LEU A 22 -0.11 15.80 0.21
CA LEU A 22 0.36 16.48 1.43
C LEU A 22 1.46 15.70 2.18
N GLY A 23 1.92 14.56 1.63
CA GLY A 23 3.01 13.76 2.19
C GLY A 23 2.58 12.80 3.29
N HIS A 24 1.29 12.64 3.54
CA HIS A 24 0.79 11.64 4.48
C HIS A 24 0.89 10.24 3.90
N GLU A 25 1.00 9.25 4.78
CA GLU A 25 0.83 7.86 4.39
C GLU A 25 -0.67 7.56 4.50
N VAL A 26 -1.25 7.02 3.42
CA VAL A 26 -2.71 6.83 3.29
C VAL A 26 -3.02 5.38 2.92
N MET A 27 -4.00 4.79 3.60
CA MET A 27 -4.54 3.48 3.30
C MET A 27 -6.03 3.57 3.00
N MET A 28 -6.45 3.23 1.79
CA MET A 28 -7.85 2.94 1.45
C MET A 28 -8.32 1.63 2.11
N GLY A 29 -9.38 1.74 2.89
CA GLY A 29 -10.13 0.63 3.46
C GLY A 29 -11.47 0.44 2.76
N ALA A 30 -11.91 -0.81 2.66
CA ALA A 30 -13.22 -1.21 2.19
C ALA A 30 -13.82 -2.24 3.16
N ARG A 31 -15.13 -2.48 3.07
CA ARG A 31 -15.80 -3.51 3.89
C ARG A 31 -15.27 -4.92 3.62
N THR A 32 -14.71 -5.16 2.44
CA THR A 32 -14.09 -6.43 2.04
C THR A 32 -12.62 -6.21 1.71
N ALA A 33 -11.77 -7.14 2.16
CA ALA A 33 -10.33 -7.09 1.91
C ALA A 33 -9.97 -7.26 0.42
N SER A 34 -10.83 -7.93 -0.36
CA SER A 34 -10.66 -8.19 -1.79
C SER A 34 -11.26 -7.11 -2.69
N ASN A 35 -11.51 -5.90 -2.17
CA ASN A 35 -12.16 -4.86 -2.96
C ASN A 35 -11.26 -4.36 -4.12
N GLU A 36 -11.64 -4.70 -5.34
CA GLU A 36 -10.91 -4.34 -6.56
C GLU A 36 -10.72 -2.84 -6.75
N LYS A 37 -11.69 -2.01 -6.31
CA LYS A 37 -11.60 -0.55 -6.43
C LYS A 37 -10.57 0.03 -5.46
N ALA A 38 -10.45 -0.53 -4.27
CA ALA A 38 -9.39 -0.16 -3.33
C ALA A 38 -8.01 -0.55 -3.90
N ALA A 39 -7.89 -1.76 -4.45
CA ALA A 39 -6.66 -2.25 -5.05
C ALA A 39 -6.24 -1.45 -6.30
N ALA A 40 -7.19 -1.10 -7.18
CA ALA A 40 -6.90 -0.29 -8.37
C ALA A 40 -6.45 1.13 -8.01
N TRP A 41 -7.11 1.77 -7.04
CA TRP A 41 -6.69 3.08 -6.54
C TRP A 41 -5.29 3.01 -5.90
N ALA A 42 -5.04 1.98 -5.11
CA ALA A 42 -3.74 1.71 -4.51
C ALA A 42 -2.62 1.54 -5.56
N ALA A 43 -2.89 0.85 -6.67
CA ALA A 43 -1.92 0.67 -7.75
C ALA A 43 -1.58 1.99 -8.44
N GLN A 44 -2.55 2.91 -8.57
CA GLN A 44 -2.34 4.23 -9.17
C GLN A 44 -1.48 5.13 -8.27
N HIS A 45 -1.67 5.02 -6.96
CA HIS A 45 -0.89 5.75 -5.97
C HIS A 45 0.13 4.81 -5.36
N PHE A 46 1.25 4.59 -6.07
CA PHE A 46 2.41 3.70 -5.80
C PHE A 46 2.91 3.66 -4.33
N ARG A 47 2.43 4.57 -3.49
CA ARG A 47 2.61 4.65 -2.05
C ARG A 47 1.56 3.88 -1.24
N TYR A 48 0.93 2.86 -1.81
CA TYR A 48 0.03 1.98 -1.06
C TYR A 48 0.72 0.67 -0.69
N LEU A 49 0.82 0.45 0.62
CA LEU A 49 1.01 -0.86 1.21
C LEU A 49 -0.32 -1.25 1.87
N PRO A 50 -0.85 -2.47 1.67
CA PRO A 50 -2.11 -2.94 2.28
C PRO A 50 -2.11 -2.94 3.82
N VAL A 51 -0.96 -2.66 4.43
CA VAL A 51 -0.73 -2.45 5.87
C VAL A 51 0.35 -1.36 5.99
N TRP A 52 0.41 -0.63 7.10
CA TRP A 52 1.50 0.34 7.29
C TRP A 52 2.87 -0.34 7.33
N ARG A 53 3.89 0.36 6.83
CA ARG A 53 5.25 -0.14 6.51
C ARG A 53 6.03 -0.79 7.68
N ASP A 54 5.60 -0.57 8.91
CA ASP A 54 6.27 -1.07 10.12
C ASP A 54 5.77 -2.45 10.57
N ASP A 55 4.91 -3.09 9.77
CA ASP A 55 4.44 -4.45 10.03
C ASP A 55 5.29 -5.47 9.25
N ALA A 56 6.12 -6.25 9.96
CA ALA A 56 6.99 -7.28 9.38
C ALA A 56 6.23 -8.30 8.50
N SER A 57 4.92 -8.43 8.68
CA SER A 57 4.07 -9.30 7.87
C SER A 57 4.01 -8.90 6.38
N LEU A 58 4.30 -7.65 6.04
CA LEU A 58 4.21 -7.12 4.68
C LEU A 58 5.36 -7.54 3.78
N TYR A 59 6.58 -7.57 4.33
CA TYR A 59 7.75 -8.10 3.64
C TYR A 59 7.54 -9.59 3.35
N ALA A 60 7.03 -10.33 4.34
CA ALA A 60 6.66 -11.73 4.18
C ALA A 60 5.52 -11.92 3.16
N TYR A 61 4.53 -11.02 3.13
CA TYR A 61 3.42 -11.04 2.17
C TYR A 61 3.88 -10.78 0.74
N MET A 62 4.67 -9.72 0.50
CA MET A 62 5.19 -9.37 -0.82
C MET A 62 6.23 -10.39 -1.33
N ALA A 63 7.11 -10.88 -0.46
CA ALA A 63 8.10 -11.90 -0.83
C ALA A 63 7.47 -13.24 -1.26
N ARG A 64 6.26 -13.57 -0.77
CA ARG A 64 5.52 -14.78 -1.16
C ARG A 64 4.86 -14.69 -2.53
N ARG A 65 4.62 -13.49 -3.07
CA ARG A 65 3.93 -13.28 -4.36
C ARG A 65 4.83 -12.92 -5.53
N GLN A 66 6.12 -12.69 -5.30
CA GLN A 66 7.06 -12.40 -6.38
C GLN A 66 7.81 -13.64 -6.87
N PRO A 67 8.12 -13.73 -8.18
CA PRO A 67 8.97 -14.78 -8.72
C PRO A 67 10.36 -14.73 -8.07
N ALA A 68 11.01 -15.88 -7.92
CA ALA A 68 12.26 -16.04 -7.17
C ALA A 68 13.38 -15.06 -7.60
N SER A 69 13.37 -14.64 -8.87
CA SER A 69 14.31 -13.67 -9.45
C SER A 69 14.22 -12.25 -8.87
N ALA A 70 13.08 -11.83 -8.32
CA ALA A 70 12.88 -10.51 -7.75
C ALA A 70 13.21 -10.44 -6.24
N ARG A 71 13.27 -11.60 -5.57
CA ARG A 71 13.52 -11.71 -4.11
C ARG A 71 14.92 -11.22 -3.72
N ALA A 72 15.92 -11.39 -4.59
CA ALA A 72 17.30 -11.01 -4.31
C ALA A 72 17.53 -9.48 -4.35
N GLN A 73 16.83 -8.76 -5.22
CA GLN A 73 17.03 -7.32 -5.40
C GLN A 73 16.46 -6.51 -4.22
N MET A 74 15.43 -7.01 -3.54
CA MET A 74 14.86 -6.35 -2.36
C MET A 74 15.69 -6.56 -1.08
N ALA A 75 16.27 -7.74 -0.88
CA ALA A 75 17.11 -8.04 0.29
C ALA A 75 18.39 -7.16 0.31
N LEU A 76 18.99 -6.91 -0.85
CA LEU A 76 20.16 -6.03 -1.00
C LEU A 76 19.83 -4.55 -0.76
N GLY A 77 18.59 -4.13 -1.02
CA GLY A 77 18.11 -2.78 -0.72
C GLY A 77 17.88 -2.51 0.78
N TRP A 78 17.79 -3.57 1.59
CA TRP A 78 17.69 -3.52 3.06
C TRP A 78 19.06 -3.52 3.75
N LEU A 79 20.03 -4.29 3.26
CA LEU A 79 21.39 -4.38 3.82
C LEU A 79 22.28 -3.14 3.60
N ARG A 80 21.84 -2.21 2.74
CA ARG A 80 22.58 -0.98 2.39
C ARG A 80 22.03 0.28 3.06
N ARG A 81 21.15 0.16 4.06
CA ARG A 81 20.61 1.29 4.80
C ARG A 81 20.67 1.09 6.32
#